data_AF-A0A118IQY7-F1
#
_entry.id   AF-A0A118IQY7-F1
#
_cell.length_a   1.000
_cell.length_b   1.000
_cell.length_c   1.000
_cell.angle_alpha   90.00
_cell.angle_beta   90.00
_cell.angle_gamma   90.00
#
_symmetry.space_group_name_H-M   'P 1'
#
loop_
_entity.id
_entity.type
_entity.pdbx_description
1 polymer ?
#
loop_
_entity_poly.entity_id
_entity_poly.type
_entity_poly.pdbx_seq_one_letter_code
_entity_poly.pdbx_strand_id
1 'polypeptide(L)' 'MGGAAGEPFVIAKAGKPLVKVVPIDTPDPVRPSRIGFMKGQIRVPDDFDTMGSDEIGKLFEGDA' A
#
# COMPACT_ATOMS: atom_id res chain seq x y z
N MET A 1 -28.99 -3.44 -36.10
CA MET A 1 -27.56 -3.08 -36.11
C MET A 1 -27.33 -2.17 -34.92
N GLY A 2 -26.59 -2.46 -33.85
CA GLY A 2 -25.93 -3.66 -33.37
C GLY A 2 -25.48 -3.28 -31.95
N GLY A 3 -26.06 -3.91 -30.93
CA GLY A 3 -25.75 -3.59 -29.53
C GLY A 3 -24.34 -4.03 -29.20
N ALA A 4 -23.47 -3.09 -28.85
CA ALA A 4 -22.21 -3.39 -28.21
C ALA A 4 -22.53 -3.90 -26.81
N ALA A 5 -22.56 -5.22 -26.63
CA ALA A 5 -22.59 -5.83 -25.31
C ALA A 5 -21.39 -5.30 -24.52
N GLY A 6 -21.63 -4.85 -23.29
CA GLY A 6 -20.75 -4.03 -22.45
C GLY A 6 -19.46 -4.73 -21.99
N GLU A 7 -18.64 -5.23 -22.90
CA GLU A 7 -17.32 -5.75 -22.58
C GLU A 7 -16.30 -4.61 -22.42
N PRO A 8 -15.46 -4.64 -21.38
CA PRO A 8 -14.41 -3.65 -21.18
C PRO A 8 -13.41 -3.57 -22.34
N PHE A 9 -13.07 -2.36 -22.77
CA PHE A 9 -12.05 -2.13 -23.80
C PHE A 9 -11.16 -0.93 -23.48
N VAL A 10 -10.01 -0.83 -24.17
CA VAL A 10 -9.00 0.22 -23.97
C VAL A 10 -8.95 1.12 -25.20
N ILE A 11 -9.05 2.43 -24.98
CA ILE A 11 -8.80 3.46 -25.98
C ILE A 11 -7.32 3.87 -25.84
N ALA A 12 -6.56 3.73 -26.93
CA ALA A 12 -5.15 4.07 -26.99
C ALA A 12 -4.88 5.30 -27.88
N LYS A 13 -3.90 6.12 -27.51
CA LYS A 13 -3.37 7.20 -28.35
C LYS A 13 -1.94 6.84 -28.77
N ALA A 14 -1.70 6.74 -30.08
CA ALA A 14 -0.40 6.34 -30.65
C ALA A 14 0.15 5.02 -30.05
N GLY A 15 -0.70 4.00 -29.93
CA GLY A 15 -0.34 2.70 -29.36
C GLY A 15 -0.19 2.67 -27.84
N LYS A 16 -0.32 3.81 -27.15
CA LYS A 16 -0.28 3.90 -25.69
C LYS A 16 -1.70 3.87 -25.11
N PRO A 17 -2.05 2.89 -24.24
CA PRO A 17 -3.29 2.89 -23.50
C PRO A 17 -3.52 4.22 -22.78
N LEU A 18 -4.68 4.85 -22.99
CA LEU A 18 -5.01 6.14 -22.39
C LEU A 18 -6.19 6.03 -21.42
N VAL A 19 -7.27 5.36 -21.84
CA VAL A 19 -8.49 5.21 -21.03
C VAL A 19 -9.02 3.79 -21.19
N LYS A 20 -9.58 3.23 -20.12
CA LYS A 20 -10.35 1.98 -20.16
C LYS A 20 -11.84 2.32 -20.00
N VAL A 21 -12.66 1.87 -20.93
CA VAL A 21 -14.12 1.97 -20.86
C VAL A 21 -14.64 0.69 -20.19
N VAL A 22 -15.46 0.83 -19.16
CA VAL A 22 -16.09 -0.27 -18.42
C VAL A 22 -17.59 0.04 -18.22
N PRO A 23 -18.46 -0.98 -18.08
CA PRO A 23 -19.84 -0.78 -17.64
C PRO A 23 -19.93 0.02 -16.34
N ILE A 24 -20.98 0.82 -16.18
CA ILE A 24 -21.19 1.64 -14.97
C ILE A 24 -21.31 0.77 -13.71
N ASP A 25 -21.93 -0.41 -13.83
CA ASP A 25 -22.10 -1.34 -12.71
C ASP A 25 -20.82 -2.15 -12.41
N THR A 26 -19.71 -1.86 -13.07
CA THR A 26 -18.42 -2.49 -12.76
C THR A 26 -17.96 -2.00 -11.39
N PRO A 27 -17.74 -2.90 -10.41
CA PRO A 27 -17.22 -2.49 -9.13
C PRO A 27 -15.85 -1.84 -9.30
N ASP A 28 -15.60 -0.78 -8.53
CA ASP A 28 -14.29 -0.14 -8.51
C ASP A 28 -13.20 -1.16 -8.18
N PRO A 29 -12.02 -1.08 -8.83
CA PRO A 29 -10.90 -1.93 -8.47
C PRO A 29 -10.59 -1.73 -6.99
N VAL A 30 -10.49 -2.85 -6.26
CA VAL A 30 -10.08 -2.85 -4.85
C VAL A 30 -8.75 -2.13 -4.77
N ARG A 31 -8.75 -0.91 -4.23
CA ARG A 31 -7.50 -0.19 -3.99
C ARG A 31 -6.72 -1.01 -2.98
N PRO A 32 -5.47 -1.40 -3.27
CA PRO A 32 -4.66 -2.09 -2.28
C PRO A 32 -4.60 -1.22 -1.02
N SER A 33 -4.87 -1.83 0.13
CA SER A 33 -4.76 -1.13 1.40
C SER A 33 -3.32 -0.65 1.56
N ARG A 34 -3.14 0.67 1.66
CA ARG A 34 -1.82 1.26 1.89
C ARG A 34 -1.26 0.92 3.27
N ILE A 35 -2.13 0.50 4.20
CA ILE A 35 -1.81 0.27 5.61
C ILE A 35 -2.17 -1.18 5.97
N GLY A 36 -1.40 -1.78 6.88
CA GLY A 36 -1.69 -3.12 7.39
C GLY A 36 -1.21 -4.27 6.49
N PHE A 37 -0.60 -4.00 5.34
CA PHE A 37 -0.02 -5.03 4.47
C PHE A 37 1.11 -5.83 5.14
N MET A 38 1.74 -5.28 6.19
CA MET A 38 2.74 -5.96 7.03
C MET A 38 2.21 -6.40 8.40
N LYS A 39 0.90 -6.42 8.61
CA LYS A 39 0.34 -6.84 9.91
C LYS A 39 0.82 -8.26 10.25
N GLY A 40 1.41 -8.43 11.44
CA GLY A 40 1.94 -9.70 11.91
C GLY A 40 3.32 -10.08 11.35
N GLN A 41 3.93 -9.27 10.47
CA GLN A 41 5.28 -9.50 9.96
C GLN A 41 6.38 -9.06 10.94
N ILE A 42 6.01 -8.26 11.94
CA ILE A 42 6.90 -7.76 12.99
C ILE A 42 6.25 -8.07 14.33
N ARG A 43 7.03 -8.61 15.26
CA ARG A 43 6.66 -8.74 16.67
C ARG A 43 7.39 -7.65 17.45
N VAL A 44 6.64 -6.70 17.99
CA VAL A 44 7.17 -5.67 18.86
C VAL A 44 7.41 -6.29 20.24
N PRO A 45 8.63 -6.20 20.81
CA PRO A 45 8.91 -6.64 22.18
C PRO A 45 8.14 -5.81 23.21
N ASP A 46 7.87 -6.39 24.38
CA ASP A 46 7.14 -5.71 25.47
C ASP A 46 7.95 -4.54 26.07
N ASP A 47 9.28 -4.57 25.93
CA ASP A 47 10.24 -3.59 26.45
C ASP A 47 10.69 -2.54 25.43
N PHE A 48 10.02 -2.45 24.27
CA PHE A 48 10.42 -1.60 23.14
C PHE A 48 10.77 -0.15 23.53
N ASP A 49 9.99 0.44 24.44
CA ASP A 49 10.18 1.83 24.89
C ASP A 49 11.46 2.04 25.70
N THR A 50 12.06 0.96 26.22
CA THR A 50 13.24 0.96 27.08
C THR A 50 14.40 0.14 26.52
N MET A 51 14.27 -0.36 25.28
CA MET A 51 15.34 -1.11 24.65
C MET A 51 16.60 -0.25 24.51
N GLY A 52 17.73 -0.75 25.02
CA GLY A 52 19.02 -0.06 24.94
C GLY A 52 19.15 1.13 25.89
N SER A 53 18.24 1.31 26.87
CA SER A 53 18.30 2.42 27.82
C SER A 53 19.66 2.56 28.52
N ASP A 54 20.33 1.46 28.88
CA ASP A 54 21.64 1.51 29.54
C ASP A 54 22.76 2.06 28.63
N GLU A 55 22.81 1.63 27.36
CA GLU A 55 23.80 2.13 26.40
C GLU A 55 23.50 3.59 26.02
N ILE A 56 22.23 3.91 25.80
CA ILE A 56 21.77 5.28 25.55
C ILE A 56 22.16 6.18 26.73
N GLY A 57 21.93 5.74 27.98
CA GLY A 57 22.30 6.47 29.19
C GLY A 57 23.79 6.81 29.22
N LYS A 58 24.66 5.83 28.96
CA LYS A 58 26.12 6.04 28.90
C LYS A 58 26.55 7.06 27.85
N LEU A 59 25.88 7.08 26.69
CA LEU A 59 26.16 8.06 25.64
C LEU A 59 25.82 9.51 26.05
N PHE A 60 24.82 9.69 26.93
CA PHE A 60 24.38 11.02 27.37
C PHE A 60 25.04 11.47 28.68
N GLU A 61 25.33 10.56 29.61
CA GLU A 61 25.86 10.87 30.94
C GLU A 61 27.40 10.85 30.99
N GLY A 62 28.06 10.15 30.06
CA GLY A 62 29.51 9.95 30.05
C GLY A 62 29.98 8.91 31.07
N ASP A 63 31.06 8.18 30.76
CA ASP A 63 31.70 7.29 31.72
C ASP A 63 32.40 8.15 32.80
N ALA A 64 31.89 8.10 34.03
CA ALA A 64 32.52 8.72 35.20
C ALA A 64 33.75 7.94 35.69
#